data_AF-K1TPS0-F1
#
_entry.id   AF-K1TPS0-F1
#
_cell.length_a   1.000
_cell.length_b   1.000
_cell.length_c   1.000
_cell.angle_alpha   90.00
_cell.angle_beta   90.00
_cell.angle_gamma   90.00
#
_symmetry.space_group_name_H-M   'P 1'
#
loop_
_entity.id
_entity.type
_entity.pdbx_description
1 polymer ?
#
loop_
_entity_poly.entity_id
_entity_poly.type
_entity_poly.pdbx_seq_one_letter_code
_entity_poly.pdbx_strand_id
1 'polypeptide(L)'
;DDFKHINDTYGHIFGDQVIRRVAEIMQELVGQRGVIGRFGGDEYVILLEKVETREQLKTLLKTIAKEFALAFDPKTHATASIGVSEYPVDGSEYEELMRKADKALYLAKEKGKNRHIIYEERLHGKLESDDMQNMAMAYAVSKEKKREVITKMITELCVSDVNSNCKKGERLQQIRSLFDLDGITIYQ
;
A
#
# COMPACT_ATOMS: atom_id res chain seq x y z
N ASP A 1 5.60 -0.53 -10.36
CA ASP A 1 5.71 -1.62 -11.36
C ASP A 1 7.09 -1.61 -11.97
N ASP A 2 7.67 -2.80 -12.13
CA ASP A 2 8.98 -3.04 -12.77
C ASP A 2 10.12 -2.17 -12.22
N PHE A 3 10.11 -1.90 -10.92
CA PHE A 3 11.12 -1.05 -10.27
C PHE A 3 12.55 -1.58 -10.42
N LYS A 4 12.72 -2.90 -10.43
CA LYS A 4 14.03 -3.51 -10.74
C LYS A 4 14.51 -3.09 -12.14
N HIS A 5 13.64 -3.09 -13.14
CA HIS A 5 14.01 -2.65 -14.50
C HIS A 5 14.41 -1.18 -14.54
N ILE A 6 13.75 -0.33 -13.75
CA ILE A 6 14.13 1.08 -13.57
C ILE A 6 15.55 1.19 -13.00
N ASN A 7 15.86 0.44 -11.93
CA ASN A 7 17.21 0.40 -11.35
C ASN A 7 18.26 -0.11 -12.34
N ASP A 8 17.96 -1.20 -13.04
CA ASP A 8 18.89 -1.82 -13.97
C ASP A 8 19.18 -0.91 -15.18
N THR A 9 18.20 -0.09 -15.59
CA THR A 9 18.31 0.80 -16.76
C THR A 9 18.89 2.17 -16.42
N TYR A 10 18.48 2.77 -15.30
CA TYR A 10 18.81 4.16 -14.95
C TYR A 10 19.70 4.29 -13.70
N GLY A 11 20.02 3.17 -13.05
CA GLY A 11 20.83 3.12 -11.84
C GLY A 11 20.05 3.35 -10.54
N HIS A 12 20.60 2.86 -9.43
CA HIS A 12 19.97 2.93 -8.12
C HIS A 12 19.70 4.35 -7.62
N ILE A 13 20.56 5.33 -7.96
CA ILE A 13 20.35 6.74 -7.58
C ILE A 13 19.03 7.26 -8.19
N PHE A 14 18.75 6.89 -9.44
CA PHE A 14 17.50 7.26 -10.09
C PHE A 14 16.31 6.51 -9.48
N GLY A 15 16.48 5.21 -9.19
CA GLY A 15 15.46 4.44 -8.48
C GLY A 15 15.08 5.03 -7.13
N ASP A 16 16.05 5.51 -6.35
CA ASP A 16 15.81 6.18 -5.06
C ASP A 16 15.02 7.49 -5.24
N GLN A 17 15.28 8.23 -6.33
CA GLN A 17 14.48 9.42 -6.68
C GLN A 17 13.04 9.03 -7.02
N VAL A 18 12.83 7.95 -7.76
CA VAL A 18 11.49 7.44 -8.09
C VAL A 18 10.74 7.04 -6.82
N ILE A 19 11.37 6.27 -5.93
CA ILE A 19 10.78 5.89 -4.62
C ILE A 19 10.38 7.12 -3.81
N ARG A 20 11.26 8.12 -3.73
CA ARG A 20 11.00 9.35 -2.97
C ARG A 20 9.83 10.10 -3.58
N ARG A 21 9.80 10.24 -4.90
CA ARG A 21 8.73 10.95 -5.60
C ARG A 21 7.39 10.24 -5.46
N VAL A 22 7.37 8.90 -5.53
CA VAL A 22 6.17 8.11 -5.22
C VAL A 22 5.68 8.38 -3.81
N ALA A 23 6.58 8.38 -2.81
CA ALA A 23 6.20 8.64 -1.43
C ALA A 23 5.59 10.04 -1.26
N GLU A 24 6.18 11.08 -1.87
CA GLU A 24 5.68 12.47 -1.83
C GLU A 24 4.27 12.57 -2.43
N ILE A 25 4.07 12.08 -3.66
CA ILE A 25 2.76 12.10 -4.34
C ILE A 25 1.70 11.42 -3.47
N MET A 26 2.04 10.24 -2.97
CA MET A 26 1.09 9.45 -2.21
C MET A 26 0.80 10.06 -0.84
N GLN A 27 1.76 10.72 -0.20
CA GLN A 27 1.54 11.48 1.04
C GLN A 27 0.58 12.65 0.80
N GLU A 28 0.78 13.43 -0.27
CA GLU A 28 -0.11 14.53 -0.64
C GLU A 28 -1.53 14.05 -0.94
N LEU A 29 -1.66 12.96 -1.71
CA LEU A 29 -2.94 12.40 -2.08
C LEU A 29 -3.66 11.74 -0.91
N VAL A 30 -2.98 11.02 -0.02
CA VAL A 30 -3.61 10.42 1.16
C VAL A 30 -4.02 11.52 2.14
N GLY A 31 -3.11 12.45 2.44
CA GLY A 31 -3.34 13.57 3.35
C GLY A 31 -3.93 13.13 4.69
N GLN A 32 -4.88 13.89 5.22
CA GLN A 32 -5.53 13.60 6.51
C GLN A 32 -6.60 12.50 6.45
N ARG A 33 -6.75 11.80 5.31
CA ARG A 33 -7.73 10.72 5.14
C ARG A 33 -7.21 9.36 5.59
N GLY A 34 -5.90 9.24 5.85
CA GLY A 34 -5.28 7.96 6.14
C GLY A 34 -3.79 8.02 6.40
N VAL A 35 -3.16 6.86 6.31
CA VAL A 35 -1.73 6.65 6.53
C VAL A 35 -1.15 5.88 5.36
N ILE A 36 0.09 6.19 4.99
CA ILE A 36 0.87 5.44 4.01
C ILE A 36 2.18 4.94 4.64
N GLY A 37 2.53 3.69 4.35
CA GLY A 37 3.81 3.09 4.71
C GLY A 37 4.47 2.39 3.53
N ARG A 38 5.81 2.37 3.51
CA ARG A 38 6.62 1.61 2.55
C ARG A 38 7.18 0.37 3.24
N PHE A 39 7.02 -0.81 2.65
CA PHE A 39 7.49 -2.09 3.22
C PHE A 39 8.89 -2.47 2.79
N GLY A 40 9.32 -2.00 1.62
CA GLY A 40 10.61 -2.32 1.04
C GLY A 40 10.52 -2.30 -0.48
N GLY A 41 11.65 -2.04 -1.16
CA GLY A 41 11.67 -1.92 -2.61
C GLY A 41 10.65 -0.91 -3.12
N ASP A 42 9.73 -1.34 -3.97
CA ASP A 42 8.64 -0.57 -4.57
C ASP A 42 7.26 -0.87 -3.95
N GLU A 43 7.19 -1.49 -2.77
CA GLU A 43 5.95 -1.89 -2.12
C GLU A 43 5.48 -0.87 -1.08
N TYR A 44 4.23 -0.44 -1.21
CA TYR A 44 3.56 0.52 -0.33
C TYR A 44 2.21 -0.03 0.13
N VAL A 45 1.79 0.31 1.34
CA VAL A 45 0.42 0.06 1.86
C VAL A 45 -0.18 1.38 2.29
N ILE A 46 -1.49 1.49 2.07
CA ILE A 46 -2.27 2.65 2.41
C ILE A 46 -3.46 2.18 3.23
N LEU A 47 -3.68 2.82 4.37
CA LEU A 47 -4.90 2.68 5.15
C LEU A 47 -5.69 3.99 5.04
N LEU A 48 -6.94 3.91 4.59
CA LEU A 48 -7.83 5.06 4.49
C LEU A 48 -8.97 4.90 5.48
N GLU A 49 -9.19 5.90 6.33
CA GLU A 49 -10.23 5.91 7.37
C GLU A 49 -11.42 6.79 6.98
N LYS A 50 -11.21 7.78 6.11
CA LYS A 50 -12.21 8.80 5.74
C LYS A 50 -12.66 8.67 4.29
N VAL A 51 -13.13 7.49 3.92
CA VAL A 51 -13.72 7.22 2.60
C VAL A 51 -15.12 6.67 2.81
N GLU A 52 -16.12 7.49 2.55
CA GLU A 52 -17.53 7.19 2.85
C GLU A 52 -18.22 6.48 1.69
N THR A 53 -17.70 6.64 0.47
CA THR A 53 -18.31 6.09 -0.74
C THR A 53 -17.28 5.46 -1.68
N ARG A 54 -17.72 4.43 -2.39
CA ARG A 54 -16.89 3.77 -3.42
C ARG A 54 -16.53 4.73 -4.56
N GLU A 55 -17.35 5.75 -4.82
CA GLU A 55 -17.08 6.81 -5.80
C GLU A 55 -15.91 7.72 -5.36
N GLN A 56 -15.81 8.06 -4.07
CA GLN A 56 -14.65 8.78 -3.54
C GLN A 56 -13.38 7.94 -3.67
N LEU A 57 -13.45 6.64 -3.35
CA LEU A 57 -12.34 5.69 -3.54
C LEU A 57 -11.88 5.64 -5.00
N LYS A 58 -12.82 5.42 -5.94
CA LYS A 58 -12.54 5.40 -7.38
C LYS A 58 -11.91 6.70 -7.86
N THR A 59 -12.37 7.84 -7.34
CA THR A 59 -11.82 9.16 -7.68
C THR A 59 -10.38 9.28 -7.21
N LEU A 60 -10.08 8.88 -5.97
CA LEU A 60 -8.72 8.85 -5.45
C LEU A 60 -7.80 7.96 -6.29
N LEU A 61 -8.24 6.74 -6.63
CA LEU A 61 -7.46 5.80 -7.43
C LEU A 61 -7.18 6.33 -8.85
N LYS A 62 -8.14 7.01 -9.47
CA LYS A 62 -7.94 7.70 -10.76
C LYS A 62 -6.95 8.86 -10.63
N THR A 63 -7.03 9.63 -9.56
CA THR A 63 -6.09 10.74 -9.29
C THR A 63 -4.68 10.20 -9.10
N ILE A 64 -4.48 9.12 -8.35
CA ILE A 64 -3.16 8.47 -8.19
C ILE A 64 -2.56 8.11 -9.55
N ALA A 65 -3.33 7.43 -10.41
CA ALA A 65 -2.85 7.06 -11.74
C ALA A 65 -2.46 8.28 -12.59
N LYS A 66 -3.24 9.36 -12.50
CA LYS A 66 -2.96 10.62 -13.21
C LYS A 66 -1.69 11.30 -12.69
N GLU A 67 -1.53 11.43 -11.38
CA GLU A 67 -0.35 12.07 -10.79
C GLU A 67 0.92 11.31 -11.11
N PHE A 68 0.88 9.97 -11.15
CA PHE A 68 2.02 9.16 -11.57
C PHE A 68 2.39 9.42 -13.04
N ALA A 69 1.38 9.47 -13.93
CA ALA A 69 1.61 9.77 -15.34
C ALA A 69 2.17 11.19 -15.59
N LEU A 70 1.89 12.14 -14.69
CA LEU A 70 2.43 13.50 -14.76
C LEU A 70 3.83 13.62 -14.13
N ALA A 71 4.10 12.85 -13.08
CA ALA A 71 5.33 12.96 -12.31
C ALA A 71 6.54 12.29 -12.98
N PHE A 72 6.31 11.29 -13.83
CA PHE A 72 7.37 10.49 -14.42
C PHE A 72 7.38 10.60 -15.95
N ASP A 73 8.58 10.65 -16.54
CA ASP A 73 8.71 10.63 -18.00
C ASP A 73 8.13 9.31 -18.55
N PRO A 74 7.29 9.34 -19.60
CA PRO A 74 6.71 8.13 -20.19
C PRO A 74 7.72 7.03 -20.51
N LYS A 75 8.97 7.38 -20.85
CA LYS A 75 10.06 6.43 -21.13
C LYS A 75 10.50 5.64 -19.90
N THR A 76 10.37 6.22 -18.71
CA THR A 76 10.71 5.51 -17.45
C THR A 76 9.72 4.40 -17.14
N HIS A 77 8.52 4.45 -17.73
CA HIS A 77 7.42 3.49 -17.49
C HIS A 77 7.11 3.29 -15.99
N ALA A 78 7.41 4.29 -15.16
CA ALA A 78 7.13 4.25 -13.72
C ALA A 78 5.61 4.32 -13.48
N THR A 79 5.03 3.15 -13.26
CA THR A 79 3.58 2.94 -13.09
C THR A 79 3.31 2.16 -11.81
N ALA A 80 2.04 2.10 -11.39
CA ALA A 80 1.65 1.37 -10.18
C ALA A 80 0.48 0.43 -10.43
N SER A 81 0.60 -0.77 -9.87
CA SER A 81 -0.50 -1.71 -9.69
C SER A 81 -0.99 -1.61 -8.25
N ILE A 82 -2.30 -1.51 -8.05
CA ILE A 82 -2.92 -1.26 -6.74
C ILE A 82 -4.03 -2.28 -6.51
N GLY A 83 -3.96 -2.99 -5.39
CA GLY A 83 -5.05 -3.81 -4.89
C GLY A 83 -5.73 -3.14 -3.70
N VAL A 84 -7.06 -3.21 -3.65
CA VAL A 84 -7.85 -2.58 -2.59
C VAL A 84 -8.84 -3.57 -2.01
N SER A 85 -9.00 -3.56 -0.69
CA SER A 85 -10.06 -4.23 0.06
C SER A 85 -10.77 -3.22 0.95
N GLU A 86 -12.08 -3.40 1.18
CA GLU A 86 -12.93 -2.48 1.93
C GLU A 86 -13.43 -3.11 3.23
N TYR A 87 -13.16 -2.47 4.38
CA TYR A 87 -13.83 -2.82 5.63
C TYR A 87 -15.24 -2.17 5.69
N PRO A 88 -16.27 -2.86 6.20
CA PRO A 88 -16.32 -4.26 6.62
C PRO A 88 -16.72 -5.24 5.48
N VAL A 89 -16.90 -4.75 4.25
CA VAL A 89 -17.45 -5.52 3.11
C VAL A 89 -16.60 -6.76 2.79
N ASP A 90 -15.29 -6.58 2.79
CA ASP A 90 -14.30 -7.58 2.46
C ASP A 90 -13.75 -8.28 3.71
N GLY A 91 -14.35 -8.10 4.88
CA GLY A 91 -13.92 -8.75 6.11
C GLY A 91 -13.78 -7.78 7.27
N SER A 92 -13.74 -8.34 8.47
CA SER A 92 -13.60 -7.61 9.73
C SER A 92 -12.21 -7.71 10.33
N GLU A 93 -11.39 -8.64 9.86
CA GLU A 93 -10.05 -8.88 10.36
C GLU A 93 -9.00 -8.36 9.40
N TYR A 94 -7.94 -7.80 9.99
CA TYR A 94 -6.80 -7.26 9.25
C TYR A 94 -6.22 -8.27 8.24
N GLU A 95 -6.00 -9.51 8.68
CA GLU A 95 -5.36 -10.54 7.87
C GLU A 95 -6.23 -10.94 6.66
N GLU A 96 -7.55 -10.92 6.82
CA GLU A 96 -8.49 -11.18 5.73
C GLU A 96 -8.48 -10.04 4.70
N LEU A 97 -8.58 -8.79 5.16
CA LEU A 97 -8.56 -7.60 4.30
C LEU A 97 -7.27 -7.54 3.47
N MET A 98 -6.12 -7.71 4.11
CA MET A 98 -4.84 -7.69 3.39
C MET A 98 -4.72 -8.79 2.36
N ARG A 99 -5.16 -10.01 2.67
CA ARG A 99 -5.13 -11.10 1.67
C ARG A 99 -6.00 -10.79 0.46
N LYS A 100 -7.14 -10.11 0.66
CA LYS A 100 -8.03 -9.68 -0.43
C LYS A 100 -7.43 -8.52 -1.23
N ALA A 101 -6.78 -7.57 -0.57
CA ALA A 101 -6.02 -6.51 -1.22
C ALA A 101 -4.85 -7.08 -2.04
N ASP A 102 -4.10 -8.04 -1.50
CA ASP A 102 -3.00 -8.73 -2.19
C ASP A 102 -3.52 -9.50 -3.41
N LYS A 103 -4.66 -10.21 -3.28
CA LYS A 103 -5.30 -10.88 -4.43
C LYS A 103 -5.69 -9.88 -5.51
N ALA A 104 -6.28 -8.75 -5.14
CA ALA A 104 -6.62 -7.69 -6.07
C ALA A 104 -5.36 -7.08 -6.74
N LEU A 105 -4.28 -6.90 -5.98
CA LEU A 105 -2.99 -6.42 -6.49
C LEU A 105 -2.38 -7.40 -7.48
N TYR A 106 -2.38 -8.70 -7.17
CA TYR A 106 -1.93 -9.75 -8.07
C TYR A 106 -2.72 -9.72 -9.37
N LEU A 107 -4.06 -9.69 -9.29
CA LEU A 107 -4.92 -9.57 -10.46
C LEU A 107 -4.64 -8.29 -11.27
N ALA A 108 -4.29 -7.18 -10.60
CA ALA A 108 -3.92 -5.93 -11.28
C ALA A 108 -2.65 -6.11 -12.11
N LYS A 109 -1.65 -6.84 -11.58
CA LYS A 109 -0.42 -7.15 -12.30
C LYS A 109 -0.66 -8.12 -13.45
N GLU A 110 -1.40 -9.19 -13.23
CA GLU A 110 -1.75 -10.20 -14.26
C GLU A 110 -2.53 -9.57 -15.43
N LYS A 111 -3.42 -8.62 -15.14
CA LYS A 111 -4.20 -7.91 -16.18
C LYS A 111 -3.39 -6.85 -16.94
N GLY A 112 -2.06 -6.83 -16.82
CA GLY A 112 -1.17 -5.95 -17.58
C GLY A 112 -0.70 -4.71 -16.84
N LYS A 113 -0.71 -4.74 -15.49
CA LYS A 113 -0.16 -3.70 -14.62
C LYS A 113 -0.80 -2.30 -14.82
N ASN A 114 -0.21 -1.26 -14.21
CA ASN A 114 -0.63 0.14 -14.31
C ASN A 114 -2.15 0.35 -14.10
N ARG A 115 -2.70 -0.25 -13.06
CA ARG A 115 -4.13 -0.22 -12.76
C ARG A 115 -4.43 -0.49 -11.31
N HIS A 116 -5.65 -0.16 -10.91
CA HIS A 116 -6.20 -0.57 -9.63
C HIS A 116 -7.27 -1.65 -9.82
N ILE A 117 -7.38 -2.55 -8.85
CA ILE A 117 -8.52 -3.45 -8.69
C ILE A 117 -9.03 -3.31 -7.26
N ILE A 118 -10.33 -3.04 -7.13
CA ILE A 118 -11.04 -3.12 -5.87
C ILE A 118 -11.60 -4.54 -5.77
N TYR A 119 -11.28 -5.23 -4.68
CA TYR A 119 -11.75 -6.59 -4.46
C TYR A 119 -13.29 -6.62 -4.48
N GLU A 120 -13.80 -7.74 -5.00
CA GLU A 120 -15.22 -8.03 -5.13
C GLU A 120 -15.29 -9.55 -5.26
N GLU A 121 -15.76 -10.24 -4.22
CA GLU A 121 -15.78 -11.70 -4.20
C GLU A 121 -16.51 -12.29 -5.41
N ARG A 122 -17.63 -11.66 -5.82
CA ARG A 122 -18.42 -12.09 -6.99
C ARG A 122 -17.63 -12.06 -8.31
N LEU A 123 -16.62 -11.19 -8.44
CA LEU A 123 -15.84 -11.00 -9.67
C LEU A 123 -14.49 -11.70 -9.62
N HIS A 124 -13.93 -11.82 -8.42
CA HIS A 124 -12.56 -12.27 -8.21
C HIS A 124 -12.48 -13.66 -7.57
N GLY A 125 -13.63 -14.22 -7.16
CA GLY A 125 -13.72 -15.49 -6.44
C GLY A 125 -13.27 -15.37 -5.00
N LYS A 126 -13.71 -16.30 -4.15
CA LYS A 126 -13.21 -16.44 -2.78
C LYS A 126 -11.70 -16.65 -2.78
N LEU A 127 -11.05 -16.24 -1.68
CA LEU A 127 -9.66 -16.63 -1.43
C LEU A 127 -9.62 -18.13 -1.11
N GLU A 128 -9.13 -18.94 -2.04
CA GLU A 128 -8.90 -20.36 -1.82
C GLU A 128 -7.42 -20.66 -1.50
N SER A 129 -7.14 -21.87 -1.00
CA SER A 129 -5.77 -22.31 -0.67
C SER A 129 -4.81 -22.23 -1.87
N ASP A 130 -5.33 -22.49 -3.06
CA ASP A 130 -4.54 -22.59 -4.28
C ASP A 130 -4.15 -21.20 -4.81
N ASP A 131 -5.03 -20.21 -4.65
CA ASP A 131 -4.70 -18.79 -4.87
C ASP A 131 -3.52 -18.37 -4.00
N MET A 132 -3.46 -18.89 -2.77
CA MET A 132 -2.41 -18.56 -1.80
C MET A 132 -1.06 -19.12 -2.21
N GLN A 133 -1.02 -20.34 -2.76
CA GLN A 133 0.19 -20.97 -3.29
C GLN A 133 0.67 -20.25 -4.56
N ASN A 134 -0.23 -19.92 -5.47
CA ASN A 134 0.10 -19.21 -6.71
C ASN A 134 0.63 -17.79 -6.44
N MET A 135 0.00 -17.05 -5.52
CA MET A 135 0.54 -15.75 -5.07
C MET A 135 1.87 -15.88 -4.35
N ALA A 136 2.04 -16.89 -3.48
CA ALA A 136 3.29 -17.08 -2.73
C ALA A 136 4.48 -17.39 -3.65
N MET A 137 4.24 -18.09 -4.76
CA MET A 137 5.27 -18.40 -5.75
C MET A 137 5.66 -17.17 -6.59
N ALA A 138 4.72 -16.26 -6.85
CA ALA A 138 4.95 -15.01 -7.57
C ALA A 138 5.53 -13.87 -6.70
N TYR A 139 5.26 -13.87 -5.39
CA TYR A 139 5.69 -12.86 -4.43
C TYR A 139 6.51 -13.48 -3.28
N ALA A 140 7.71 -13.95 -3.60
CA ALA A 140 8.61 -14.52 -2.61
C ALA A 140 9.50 -13.44 -1.95
N VAL A 141 8.96 -12.55 -1.09
CA VAL A 141 9.76 -11.86 -0.03
C VAL A 141 8.90 -11.47 1.20
N SER A 142 9.26 -12.08 2.34
CA SER A 142 9.03 -11.66 3.75
C SER A 142 7.60 -11.32 4.17
N LYS A 143 6.68 -12.30 4.11
CA LYS A 143 5.30 -12.15 4.62
C LYS A 143 5.23 -11.90 6.14
N GLU A 144 6.18 -12.42 6.90
CA GLU A 144 6.07 -12.47 8.37
C GLU A 144 6.44 -11.13 9.04
N LYS A 145 7.56 -10.52 8.62
CA LYS A 145 8.01 -9.22 9.14
C LYS A 145 7.09 -8.07 8.69
N LYS A 146 6.52 -8.17 7.48
CA LYS A 146 5.53 -7.22 6.94
C LYS A 146 4.20 -7.28 7.72
N ARG A 147 3.75 -8.50 8.08
CA ARG A 147 2.51 -8.74 8.85
C ARG A 147 2.56 -8.13 10.25
N GLU A 148 3.69 -8.26 10.95
CA GLU A 148 3.86 -7.69 12.30
C GLU A 148 3.81 -6.15 12.28
N VAL A 149 4.49 -5.52 11.31
CA VAL A 149 4.52 -4.05 11.17
C VAL A 149 3.13 -3.48 10.93
N ILE A 150 2.36 -4.07 10.02
CA ILE A 150 1.02 -3.56 9.68
C ILE A 150 0.01 -3.86 10.79
N THR A 151 0.03 -5.06 11.38
CA THR A 151 -0.86 -5.42 12.52
C THR A 151 -0.66 -4.44 13.66
N LYS A 152 0.59 -4.07 13.94
CA LYS A 152 0.91 -3.08 14.97
C LYS A 152 0.47 -1.66 14.57
N MET A 153 0.70 -1.24 13.32
CA MET A 153 0.24 0.07 12.83
C MET A 153 -1.28 0.23 12.94
N ILE A 154 -2.05 -0.81 12.58
CA ILE A 154 -3.51 -0.82 12.67
C ILE A 154 -3.98 -0.89 14.12
N THR A 155 -3.41 -1.77 14.95
CA THR A 155 -3.75 -1.87 16.38
C THR A 155 -3.54 -0.53 17.09
N GLU A 156 -2.46 0.17 16.74
CA GLU A 156 -2.14 1.48 17.32
C GLU A 156 -3.09 2.60 16.84
N LEU A 157 -3.62 2.51 15.63
CA LEU A 157 -4.64 3.43 15.11
C LEU A 157 -6.03 3.13 15.70
N CYS A 158 -6.42 1.85 15.83
CA CYS A 158 -7.69 1.47 16.44
C CYS A 158 -7.79 1.81 17.95
N VAL A 159 -6.67 1.86 18.67
CA VAL A 159 -6.64 2.29 20.08
C VAL A 159 -6.77 3.82 20.24
N SER A 160 -6.78 4.58 19.14
CA SER A 160 -6.79 6.05 19.17
C SER A 160 -8.16 6.71 19.40
N ASP A 161 -9.21 5.94 19.65
CA ASP A 161 -10.52 6.48 20.08
C ASP A 161 -10.53 7.00 21.54
N VAL A 162 -9.39 7.00 22.24
CA VAL A 162 -9.29 7.63 23.56
C VAL A 162 -8.04 8.51 23.67
N ASN A 163 -8.24 9.78 23.31
CA ASN A 163 -7.48 10.97 23.74
C ASN A 163 -5.95 11.04 23.48
N SER A 164 -5.58 12.19 22.92
CA SER A 164 -4.29 12.91 22.92
C SER A 164 -3.27 12.64 21.79
N ASN A 165 -3.06 13.68 20.97
CA ASN A 165 -1.98 13.85 19.98
C ASN A 165 -0.55 13.65 20.54
N CYS A 166 -0.38 13.69 21.87
CA CYS A 166 0.90 13.57 22.55
C CYS A 166 1.46 12.12 22.53
N LYS A 167 0.60 11.09 22.49
CA LYS A 167 1.02 9.68 22.56
C LYS A 167 1.39 9.05 21.20
N LYS A 168 1.18 9.76 20.08
CA LYS A 168 1.55 9.27 18.73
C LYS A 168 3.07 9.25 18.53
N GLY A 169 3.79 10.31 18.93
CA GLY A 169 5.23 10.45 18.68
C GLY A 169 6.12 9.39 19.35
N GLU A 170 5.88 9.11 20.64
CA GLU A 170 6.66 8.10 21.41
C GLU A 170 6.43 6.68 20.90
N ARG A 171 5.21 6.37 20.45
CA ARG A 171 4.84 5.05 19.92
C ARG A 171 5.43 4.81 18.53
N LEU A 172 5.46 5.83 17.69
CA LEU A 172 6.19 5.79 16.43
C LEU A 172 7.68 5.51 16.63
N GLN A 173 8.31 6.09 17.66
CA GLN A 173 9.69 5.76 18.01
C GLN A 173 9.85 4.31 18.47
N GLN A 174 8.89 3.75 19.21
CA GLN A 174 8.90 2.34 19.59
C GLN A 174 8.71 1.41 18.39
N ILE A 175 7.83 1.73 17.43
CA ILE A 175 7.73 0.97 16.17
C ILE A 175 9.06 1.06 15.41
N ARG A 176 9.63 2.26 15.29
CA ARG A 176 10.90 2.47 14.59
C ARG A 176 12.01 1.59 15.17
N SER A 177 12.13 1.55 16.50
CA SER A 177 13.15 0.77 17.20
C SER A 177 12.91 -0.74 17.18
N LEU A 178 11.65 -1.19 17.16
CA LEU A 178 11.32 -2.62 17.15
C LEU A 178 11.51 -3.26 15.77
N PHE A 179 11.37 -2.48 14.69
CA PHE A 179 11.39 -2.99 13.32
C PHE A 179 12.58 -2.54 12.48
N ASP A 180 13.53 -1.82 13.07
CA ASP A 180 14.74 -1.32 12.40
C ASP A 180 14.39 -0.48 11.16
N LEU A 181 13.38 0.38 11.30
CA LEU A 181 12.89 1.25 10.22
C LEU A 181 13.70 2.55 10.23
N ASP A 182 14.13 3.02 9.06
CA ASP A 182 14.88 4.28 8.94
C ASP A 182 14.03 5.50 9.36
N GLY A 183 12.71 5.41 9.23
CA GLY A 183 11.79 6.47 9.66
C GLY A 183 10.32 6.09 9.59
N ILE A 184 9.51 6.77 10.41
CA ILE A 184 8.06 6.75 10.31
C ILE A 184 7.60 8.19 10.39
N THR A 185 6.83 8.64 9.40
CA THR A 185 6.40 10.03 9.31
C THR A 185 4.89 10.11 9.36
N ILE A 186 4.36 10.75 10.40
CA ILE A 186 2.94 11.10 10.52
C ILE A 186 2.86 12.63 10.52
N TYR A 187 2.22 13.21 9.51
CA TYR A 187 1.96 14.65 9.44
C TYR A 187 0.55 14.94 9.97
N GLN A 188 0.42 15.97 10.82
CA GLN A 188 -0.85 16.48 11.35
C GLN A 188 -1.47 17.49 10.37
#